data_AF-A0AA39ULY3-F1
#
_entry.id   AF-A0AA39ULY3-F1
#
_cell.length_a   1.000
_cell.length_b   1.000
_cell.length_c   1.000
_cell.angle_alpha   90.00
_cell.angle_beta   90.00
_cell.angle_gamma   90.00
#
_symmetry.space_group_name_H-M   'P 1'
#
loop_
_entity.id
_entity.type
_entity.pdbx_description
1 polymer ?
#
loop_
_entity_poly.entity_id
_entity_poly.type
_entity_poly.pdbx_seq_one_letter_code
_entity_poly.pdbx_strand_id
1 'polypeptide(L)' 'LPNQNREDVEIGTIASERGVVLFLVPRDDTPGCTQQACAYRDAYDKFTEAGYDVYCLSADEARLKQAHDQTRPEMEFGL' A
#
# COMPACT_ATOMS: atom_id res chain seq x y z
N LEU A 1 4.70 4.96 -11.69
CA LEU A 1 3.55 4.08 -11.49
C LEU A 1 2.42 4.97 -10.98
N PRO A 2 1.21 4.84 -11.54
CA PRO A 2 0.12 5.72 -11.18
C PRO A 2 -0.48 5.34 -9.83
N ASN A 3 -0.59 6.32 -8.92
CA ASN A 3 -1.13 6.12 -7.58
C ASN A 3 -2.65 6.12 -7.48
N GLN A 4 -3.18 5.94 -6.28
CA GLN A 4 -4.62 6.02 -6.00
C GLN A 4 -5.24 7.35 -6.46
N ASN A 5 -4.42 8.39 -6.58
CA ASN A 5 -4.79 9.72 -7.06
C ASN A 5 -4.53 9.91 -8.57
N ARG A 6 -4.06 8.86 -9.27
CA ARG A 6 -3.63 8.85 -10.68
C ARG A 6 -2.43 9.75 -10.96
N GLU A 7 -1.59 9.95 -9.97
CA GLU A 7 -0.33 10.68 -10.10
C GLU A 7 0.79 9.68 -10.38
N ASP A 8 1.66 10.01 -11.32
CA ASP A 8 2.84 9.18 -11.60
C ASP A 8 3.88 9.35 -10.51
N VAL A 9 4.14 8.26 -9.78
CA VAL A 9 5.19 8.16 -8.76
C VAL A 9 6.36 7.35 -9.29
N GLU A 10 7.58 7.87 -9.11
CA GLU A 10 8.81 7.14 -9.42
C GLU A 10 9.33 6.41 -8.17
N ILE A 11 9.53 5.09 -8.27
CA ILE A 11 10.01 4.27 -7.15
C ILE A 11 11.39 4.75 -6.66
N GLY A 12 12.26 5.20 -7.58
CA GLY A 12 13.57 5.73 -7.22
C GLY A 12 13.51 6.95 -6.29
N THR A 13 12.52 7.82 -6.48
CA THR A 13 12.31 9.00 -5.64
C THR A 13 11.92 8.59 -4.23
N ILE A 14 10.89 7.76 -4.06
CA ILE A 14 10.45 7.30 -2.72
C ILE A 14 11.54 6.49 -2.01
N ALA A 15 12.29 5.67 -2.75
CA ALA A 15 13.40 4.88 -2.22
C ALA A 15 14.63 5.72 -1.85
N SER A 16 14.71 6.96 -2.33
CA SER A 16 15.78 7.90 -1.97
C SER A 16 15.51 8.61 -0.63
N GLU A 17 14.25 8.68 -0.20
CA GLU A 17 13.84 9.32 1.05
C GLU A 17 13.83 8.33 2.21
N ARG A 18 13.26 7.13 2.00
CA ARG A 18 13.13 6.06 3.00
C ARG A 18 13.32 4.69 2.38
N GLY A 19 13.54 3.68 3.21
CA GLY A 19 13.47 2.29 2.77
C GLY A 19 12.07 1.96 2.26
N VAL A 20 11.96 1.08 1.26
CA VAL A 20 10.67 0.75 0.64
C VAL A 20 10.35 -0.73 0.81
N VAL A 21 9.17 -1.01 1.35
CA VAL A 21 8.56 -2.34 1.39
C VAL A 21 7.38 -2.36 0.43
N LEU A 22 7.52 -3.09 -0.67
CA LEU A 22 6.45 -3.34 -1.63
C LEU A 22 5.87 -4.72 -1.37
N PHE A 23 4.58 -4.80 -1.06
CA PHE A 23 3.88 -6.08 -1.04
C PHE A 23 2.96 -6.19 -2.25
N LEU A 24 3.14 -7.28 -3.00
CA LEU A 24 2.47 -7.52 -4.27
C LEU A 24 1.22 -8.36 -4.03
N VAL A 25 0.07 -7.90 -4.50
CA VAL A 25 -1.17 -8.69 -4.54
C VAL A 25 -1.58 -8.92 -6.00
N PRO A 26 -1.70 -10.19 -6.44
CA PRO A 26 -1.99 -10.48 -7.85
C PRO A 26 -3.44 -10.14 -8.24
N ARG A 27 -4.35 -10.04 -7.26
CA ARG A 27 -5.76 -9.66 -7.44
C ARG A 27 -6.35 -9.18 -6.10
N ASP A 28 -7.10 -8.10 -6.13
CA ASP A 28 -7.88 -7.63 -4.97
C ASP A 28 -8.95 -8.66 -4.54
N ASP A 29 -9.36 -8.61 -3.27
CA ASP A 29 -10.50 -9.33 -2.69
C ASP A 29 -10.46 -10.87 -2.71
N THR A 30 -9.26 -11.49 -2.74
CA THR A 30 -9.13 -12.92 -2.42
C THR A 30 -8.82 -13.12 -0.92
N PRO A 31 -9.31 -14.19 -0.26
CA PRO A 31 -9.13 -14.39 1.19
C PRO A 31 -7.67 -14.40 1.66
N GLY A 32 -6.73 -14.76 0.78
CA GLY A 32 -5.30 -14.69 1.06
C GLY A 32 -4.76 -13.26 1.06
N CYS A 33 -5.25 -12.40 0.16
CA CYS A 33 -4.81 -11.01 0.04
C CYS A 33 -5.27 -10.17 1.24
N THR A 34 -6.47 -10.44 1.79
CA THR A 34 -6.94 -9.79 3.02
C THR A 34 -6.04 -10.09 4.21
N GLN A 35 -5.57 -11.34 4.36
CA GLN A 35 -4.67 -11.71 5.46
C GLN A 35 -3.29 -11.05 5.32
N GLN A 36 -2.76 -10.99 4.11
CA GLN A 36 -1.48 -10.32 3.84
C GLN A 36 -1.57 -8.82 4.15
N ALA A 37 -2.62 -8.14 3.66
CA ALA A 37 -2.82 -6.71 3.94
C ALA A 37 -2.98 -6.42 5.44
N CYS A 38 -3.73 -7.27 6.16
CA CYS A 38 -3.84 -7.18 7.62
C CYS A 38 -2.48 -7.34 8.31
N ALA A 39 -1.65 -8.29 7.89
CA ALA A 39 -0.33 -8.49 8.49
C ALA A 39 0.60 -7.28 8.30
N TYR A 40 0.59 -6.67 7.10
CA TYR A 40 1.37 -5.45 6.85
C TYR A 40 0.83 -4.25 7.63
N ARG A 41 -0.50 -4.11 7.76
CA ARG A 41 -1.11 -3.08 8.61
C ARG A 41 -0.69 -3.22 10.06
N ASP A 42 -0.82 -4.42 10.61
CA ASP A 42 -0.57 -4.66 12.02
C ASP A 42 0.93 -4.53 12.37
N ALA A 43 1.82 -4.60 11.38
CA ALA A 43 3.26 -4.40 11.50
C ALA A 43 3.75 -3.02 11.03
N TYR A 44 2.86 -2.13 10.57
CA TYR A 44 3.22 -0.86 9.92
C TYR A 44 4.16 0.01 10.77
N ASP A 45 3.83 0.18 12.05
CA ASP A 45 4.66 0.97 12.98
C ASP A 45 6.09 0.43 13.08
N LYS A 46 6.27 -0.89 13.04
CA LYS A 46 7.60 -1.51 13.10
C LYS A 46 8.44 -1.18 11.86
N PHE A 47 7.81 -1.09 10.70
CA PHE A 47 8.49 -0.70 9.45
C PHE A 47 8.85 0.78 9.48
N THR A 48 7.92 1.64 9.87
CA THR A 48 8.15 3.10 9.87
C THR A 48 9.17 3.53 10.91
N GLU A 49 9.17 2.90 12.10
CA GLU A 49 10.21 3.07 13.13
C GLU A 49 11.59 2.59 12.65
N ALA A 50 11.63 1.57 11.79
CA ALA A 50 12.85 1.08 11.16
C ALA A 50 13.30 1.91 9.94
N GLY A 51 12.56 2.98 9.58
CA GLY A 51 12.87 3.85 8.45
C GLY A 51 12.35 3.34 7.09
N TYR A 52 11.33 2.49 7.09
CA TYR A 52 10.70 1.96 5.88
C TYR A 52 9.25 2.42 5.74
N ASP A 53 8.87 2.74 4.51
CA ASP A 53 7.48 2.95 4.13
C ASP A 53 6.93 1.71 3.39
N VAL A 54 5.66 1.41 3.61
CA VAL A 54 5.00 0.19 3.11
C VAL A 54 3.98 0.57 2.04
N TYR A 55 4.06 -0.08 0.88
CA TYR A 55 3.18 0.16 -0.27
C TYR A 55 2.57 -1.15 -0.76
N CYS A 56 1.28 -1.10 -1.09
CA CYS A 56 0.60 -2.17 -1.81
C CYS A 56 0.73 -1.91 -3.31
N LEU A 57 1.14 -2.91 -4.07
CA LEU A 57 1.09 -2.84 -5.53
C LEU A 57 0.23 -4.00 -6.05
N SER A 58 -0.82 -3.66 -6.80
CA SER A 58 -1.68 -4.63 -7.48
C SER A 58 -1.67 -4.37 -8.99
N ALA A 59 -2.06 -5.40 -9.75
CA ALA A 59 -2.28 -5.28 -11.19
C ALA A 59 -3.69 -4.74 -11.53
N ASP A 60 -4.55 -4.60 -10.52
CA ASP A 60 -5.87 -3.98 -10.69
C ASP A 60 -5.68 -2.47 -10.85
N GLU A 61 -6.56 -1.82 -11.61
CA GLU A 61 -6.52 -0.35 -11.72
C GLU A 61 -6.63 0.28 -10.34
N ALA A 62 -5.89 1.39 -10.13
CA ALA A 62 -5.95 2.20 -8.92
C ALA A 62 -7.40 2.64 -8.66
N ARG A 63 -8.12 1.82 -7.89
CA ARG A 63 -9.52 2.05 -7.59
C ARG A 63 -9.55 3.21 -6.61
N LEU A 64 -10.20 4.31 -6.98
CA LEU A 64 -10.57 5.38 -6.05
C LEU A 64 -11.38 4.74 -4.92
N LYS A 65 -10.72 4.36 -3.82
CA LYS A 65 -11.38 3.93 -2.59
C LYS A 65 -12.01 5.18 -1.98
N GLN A 66 -13.18 5.57 -2.47
CA GLN A 66 -14.09 6.44 -1.73
C GLN A 66 -14.50 5.67 -0.47
N ALA A 67 -13.84 5.99 0.65
CA ALA A 67 -14.29 5.93 2.05
C ALA A 67 -15.59 5.18 2.40
N HIS A 68 -15.75 3.92 2.03
CA HIS A 68 -16.96 3.15 2.35
C HIS A 68 -16.68 1.69 2.73
N ASP A 69 -15.61 1.46 3.50
CA ASP A 69 -15.50 0.25 4.31
C ASP A 69 -15.14 0.63 5.76
N GLN A 70 -16.01 0.26 6.70
CA GLN A 70 -16.09 0.81 8.06
C GLN A 70 -15.05 0.23 9.05
N THR A 71 -13.82 0.03 8.61
CA THR A 71 -12.67 -0.24 9.51
C THR A 71 -11.53 0.75 9.22
N ARG A 72 -11.61 1.90 9.92
CA ARG A 72 -10.60 2.98 10.08
C ARG A 72 -9.17 2.47 10.35
N PRO A 73 -8.05 3.19 10.07
CA PRO A 73 -7.87 4.51 9.45
C PRO A 73 -7.23 4.43 8.04
N GLU A 74 -7.28 5.55 7.35
CA GLU A 74 -6.65 5.82 6.06
C GLU A 74 -5.22 5.29 6.00
N MET A 75 -5.05 4.14 5.35
CA MET A 75 -3.75 3.80 4.80
C MET A 75 -3.84 4.11 3.32
N GLU A 76 -3.18 5.20 2.94
CA GLU A 76 -2.89 5.54 1.55
C GLU A 76 -1.94 4.50 0.95
N PHE A 77 -2.43 3.26 0.82
CA PHE A 77 -1.75 2.16 0.15
C PHE A 77 -2.06 2.17 -1.35
N GLY A 78 -1.85 3.32 -1.98
CA GLY A 78 -1.76 3.38 -3.42
C GLY A 78 -0.39 3.91 -3.78
N LEU A 79 0.33 3.10 -4.54
CA LEU A 79 1.38 3.59 -5.42
C LEU A 79 0.80 3.79 -6.79
#